data_AF-A0A533RYG8-F1
#
_entry.id   AF-A0A533RYG8-F1
#
_cell.length_a   1.000
_cell.length_b   1.000
_cell.length_c   1.000
_cell.angle_alpha   90.00
_cell.angle_beta   90.00
_cell.angle_gamma   90.00
#
_symmetry.space_group_name_H-M   'P 1'
#
loop_
_entity.id
_entity.type
_entity.pdbx_description
1 polymer ?
#
loop_
_entity_poly.entity_id
_entity_poly.type
_entity_poly.pdbx_seq_one_letter_code
_entity_poly.pdbx_strand_id
1 'polypeptide(L)'
;MLFGRGVLGNFDLAAEKQWVVTNGLGGFASGTPTGANTSKYHGLLFAALRPPGERTLLLAKLEEVLYVEGREFRLGANRTGGGVYPEGHLYLHKFELNPFPTFTYSVYGMFLEKVIFMVPGSNSTV
;
A
#
# COMPACT_ATOMS: atom_id res chain seq x y z
N MET A 1 4.33 -13.12 -3.92
CA MET A 1 2.98 -12.87 -4.50
C MET A 1 3.14 -11.88 -5.64
N LEU A 2 2.52 -12.09 -6.81
CA LEU A 2 2.68 -11.21 -7.99
C LEU A 2 1.32 -10.99 -8.66
N PHE A 3 0.99 -9.72 -8.91
CA PHE A 3 -0.21 -9.33 -9.66
C PHE A 3 0.14 -8.33 -10.75
N GLY A 4 -0.45 -8.51 -11.93
CA GLY A 4 -0.38 -7.56 -13.03
C GLY A 4 -1.71 -6.83 -13.24
N ARG A 5 -1.74 -5.98 -14.27
CA ARG A 5 -2.88 -5.11 -14.59
C ARG A 5 -4.25 -5.79 -14.69
N GLY A 6 -4.30 -7.05 -15.14
CA GLY A 6 -5.57 -7.80 -15.24
C GLY A 6 -6.28 -7.98 -13.89
N VAL A 7 -5.52 -8.05 -12.79
CA VAL A 7 -6.07 -8.04 -11.44
C VAL A 7 -6.16 -6.62 -10.91
N LEU A 8 -5.07 -5.85 -11.02
CA LEU A 8 -4.92 -4.55 -10.36
C LEU A 8 -5.86 -3.47 -10.91
N GLY A 9 -6.24 -3.57 -12.18
CA GLY A 9 -7.19 -2.65 -12.82
C GLY A 9 -8.64 -2.86 -12.40
N ASN A 10 -8.96 -3.96 -11.71
CA ASN A 10 -10.26 -4.17 -11.06
C ASN A 10 -10.09 -3.97 -9.56
N PHE A 11 -10.56 -2.83 -9.05
CA PHE A 11 -10.41 -2.49 -7.64
C PHE A 11 -10.95 -3.57 -6.70
N ASP A 12 -12.14 -4.10 -6.95
CA ASP A 12 -12.77 -5.07 -6.06
C ASP A 12 -11.96 -6.36 -5.97
N LEU A 13 -11.54 -6.89 -7.12
CA LEU A 13 -10.73 -8.10 -7.18
C LEU A 13 -9.36 -7.91 -6.49
N ALA A 14 -8.73 -6.75 -6.67
CA ALA A 14 -7.44 -6.45 -6.08
C ALA A 14 -7.54 -6.13 -4.58
N ALA A 15 -8.64 -5.51 -4.12
CA ALA A 15 -8.88 -5.15 -2.73
C ALA A 15 -9.17 -6.38 -1.83
N GLU A 16 -9.54 -7.51 -2.42
CA GLU A 16 -9.64 -8.81 -1.73
C GLU A 16 -8.27 -9.44 -1.43
N LYS A 17 -7.19 -8.98 -2.07
CA LYS A 17 -5.84 -9.48 -1.85
C LYS A 17 -5.18 -8.68 -0.73
N GLN A 18 -4.35 -9.34 0.07
CA GLN A 18 -3.68 -8.72 1.20
C GLN A 18 -2.20 -9.09 1.27
N TRP A 19 -1.41 -8.18 1.81
CA TRP A 19 0.00 -8.38 2.12
C TRP A 19 0.28 -7.90 3.54
N VAL A 20 1.31 -8.48 4.17
CA VAL A 20 1.80 -8.08 5.49
C VAL A 20 3.31 -8.29 5.55
N VAL A 21 4.01 -7.36 6.20
CA VAL A 21 5.43 -7.48 6.56
C VAL A 21 5.62 -7.04 8.01
N THR A 22 6.54 -7.67 8.73
CA THR A 22 6.72 -7.45 10.17
C THR A 22 8.11 -6.90 10.48
N ASN A 23 8.26 -6.27 11.65
CA ASN A 23 9.54 -5.78 12.15
C ASN A 23 10.22 -6.74 13.16
N GLY A 24 9.65 -7.93 13.38
CA GLY A 24 10.17 -8.89 14.37
C GLY A 24 9.89 -8.56 15.85
N LEU A 25 9.30 -7.40 16.17
CA LEU A 25 8.88 -7.03 17.54
C LEU A 25 7.39 -7.27 17.83
N GLY A 26 6.66 -7.81 16.84
CA GLY A 26 5.20 -7.90 16.86
C GLY A 26 4.49 -6.70 16.21
N GLY A 27 5.25 -5.72 15.70
CA GLY A 27 4.77 -4.65 14.83
C GLY A 27 4.79 -5.04 13.34
N PHE A 28 3.98 -4.37 12.53
CA PHE A 28 3.81 -4.72 11.12
C PHE A 28 3.29 -3.56 10.26
N ALA A 29 3.47 -3.71 8.96
CA ALA A 29 2.71 -3.00 7.92
C ALA A 29 1.86 -4.03 7.18
N SER A 30 0.62 -3.67 6.83
CA SER A 30 -0.24 -4.51 6.02
C SER A 30 -1.20 -3.69 5.17
N GLY A 31 -1.68 -4.28 4.08
CA GLY A 31 -2.61 -3.60 3.19
C GLY A 31 -3.03 -4.47 2.01
N THR A 32 -3.64 -3.81 1.03
CA THR A 32 -4.02 -4.43 -0.24
C THR A 32 -3.06 -3.99 -1.36
N PRO A 33 -2.96 -4.73 -2.47
CA PRO A 33 -2.27 -4.27 -3.67
C PRO A 33 -2.80 -2.97 -4.26
N THR A 34 -4.07 -2.59 -4.02
CA THR A 34 -4.61 -1.30 -4.49
C THR A 34 -4.13 -0.11 -3.65
N GLY A 35 -3.52 -0.37 -2.49
CA GLY A 35 -3.20 0.65 -1.50
C GLY A 35 -4.39 1.09 -0.65
N ALA A 36 -5.59 0.51 -0.84
CA ALA A 36 -6.76 0.82 -0.03
C ALA A 36 -6.75 0.07 1.31
N ASN A 37 -7.11 0.76 2.39
CA ASN A 37 -7.34 0.15 3.70
C ASN A 37 -8.79 -0.38 3.77
N THR A 38 -8.98 -1.67 3.54
CA THR A 38 -10.29 -2.36 3.60
C THR A 38 -10.55 -3.12 4.90
N SER A 39 -9.60 -3.07 5.85
CA SER A 39 -9.68 -3.72 7.15
C SER A 39 -9.08 -2.82 8.23
N LYS A 40 -9.54 -2.99 9.48
CA LYS A 40 -8.98 -2.29 10.66
C LYS A 40 -7.51 -2.62 10.94
N TYR A 41 -6.98 -3.67 10.32
CA TYR A 41 -5.59 -4.07 10.43
C TYR A 41 -4.72 -3.55 9.28
N HIS A 42 -5.27 -2.84 8.30
CA HIS A 42 -4.48 -2.23 7.24
C HIS A 42 -3.89 -0.89 7.70
N GLY A 43 -2.59 -0.72 7.45
CA GLY A 43 -1.79 0.37 7.98
C GLY A 43 -0.32 0.19 7.63
N LEU A 44 0.39 1.30 7.45
CA LEU A 44 1.82 1.30 7.12
C LEU A 44 2.72 1.15 8.35
N LEU A 45 2.20 1.44 9.56
CA LEU A 45 2.94 1.20 10.81
C LEU A 45 1.98 0.90 11.96
N PHE A 46 1.81 -0.38 12.28
CA PHE A 46 1.35 -0.83 13.59
C PHE A 46 2.57 -1.08 14.48
N ALA A 47 2.80 -0.18 15.44
CA ALA A 47 3.90 -0.29 16.40
C ALA A 47 3.50 -1.15 17.60
N ALA A 48 4.35 -2.10 17.99
CA ALA A 48 4.20 -2.83 19.24
C ALA A 48 4.89 -2.02 20.35
N LEU A 49 4.12 -1.19 21.07
CA LEU A 49 4.67 -0.32 22.11
C LEU A 49 4.94 -1.08 23.43
N ARG A 50 4.18 -2.16 23.69
CA ARG A 50 4.38 -3.07 24.83
C ARG A 50 4.28 -4.54 24.38
N PRO A 51 5.33 -5.10 23.72
CA PRO A 51 5.31 -6.47 23.21
C PRO A 51 5.03 -7.53 24.29
N PRO A 52 4.36 -8.66 23.97
CA PRO A 52 3.86 -9.04 22.65
C PRO A 52 2.46 -8.47 22.32
N GLY A 53 1.85 -7.71 23.24
CA GLY A 53 0.52 -7.13 23.11
C GLY A 53 0.52 -5.67 22.66
N GLU A 54 -0.68 -5.08 22.58
CA GLU A 54 -0.89 -3.64 22.34
C GLU A 54 -0.18 -3.04 21.12
N ARG A 55 -0.88 -3.11 20.00
CA ARG A 55 -0.44 -2.50 18.75
C ARG A 55 -1.13 -1.18 18.57
N THR A 56 -0.35 -0.13 18.36
CA THR A 56 -0.84 1.21 18.07
C THR A 56 -0.62 1.51 16.59
N LEU A 57 -1.68 1.91 15.88
CA LEU A 57 -1.55 2.40 14.52
C LEU A 57 -0.94 3.80 14.56
N LEU A 58 0.32 3.94 14.11
CA LEU A 58 1.03 5.22 14.05
C LEU A 58 0.98 5.85 12.65
N LEU A 59 0.90 5.03 11.59
CA LEU A 59 0.76 5.50 10.22
C LEU A 59 -0.27 4.64 9.47
N ALA A 60 -1.43 5.24 9.17
CA ALA A 60 -2.51 4.53 8.47
C ALA A 60 -2.22 4.35 6.98
N LYS A 61 -1.79 5.40 6.29
CA LYS A 61 -1.61 5.40 4.84
C LYS A 61 -0.79 6.62 4.41
N LEU A 62 -0.20 6.55 3.23
CA LEU A 62 0.33 7.68 2.47
C LEU A 62 -0.52 7.88 1.20
N GLU A 63 -0.82 9.14 0.88
CA GLU A 63 -1.53 9.54 -0.33
C GLU A 63 -0.56 10.34 -1.20
N GLU A 64 -0.03 9.70 -2.24
CA GLU A 64 0.94 10.32 -3.14
C GLU A 64 0.29 10.96 -4.36
N VAL A 65 0.88 12.08 -4.77
CA VAL A 65 0.50 12.81 -5.98
C VAL A 65 1.76 13.05 -6.80
N LEU A 66 1.73 12.61 -8.05
CA LEU A 66 2.79 12.87 -9.02
C LEU A 66 2.42 14.06 -9.90
N TYR A 67 3.33 15.02 -10.05
CA TYR A 67 3.19 16.14 -10.98
C TYR A 67 4.16 15.96 -12.16
N VAL A 68 3.64 15.86 -13.37
CA VAL A 68 4.44 15.66 -14.60
C VAL A 68 3.90 16.57 -15.69
N GLU A 69 4.75 17.41 -16.29
CA GLU A 69 4.37 18.30 -17.40
C GLU A 69 3.09 19.12 -17.12
N GLY A 70 2.96 19.65 -15.90
CA GLY A 70 1.79 20.43 -15.46
C GLY A 70 0.53 19.62 -15.18
N ARG A 71 0.59 18.29 -15.21
CA ARG A 71 -0.54 17.38 -14.90
C ARG A 71 -0.37 16.74 -13.54
N GLU A 72 -1.49 16.53 -12.86
CA GLU A 72 -1.56 15.88 -11.54
C GLU A 72 -2.06 14.44 -11.67
N PHE A 73 -1.36 13.49 -11.03
CA PHE A 73 -1.74 12.08 -10.97
C PHE A 73 -1.77 11.60 -9.51
N ARG A 74 -2.98 11.36 -8.99
CA ARG A 74 -3.18 10.82 -7.64
C ARG A 74 -3.00 9.29 -7.67
N LEU A 75 -2.02 8.77 -6.94
CA LEU A 75 -1.65 7.35 -6.98
C LEU A 75 -2.39 6.49 -5.97
N GLY A 76 -3.03 7.12 -4.98
CA GLY A 76 -3.82 6.41 -3.99
C GLY A 76 -5.15 5.88 -4.51
N ALA A 77 -5.72 4.92 -3.79
CA ALA A 77 -7.08 4.45 -3.99
C ALA A 77 -7.79 4.22 -2.66
N ASN A 78 -9.08 4.60 -2.58
CA ASN A 78 -9.92 4.34 -1.41
C ASN A 78 -11.35 4.00 -1.86
N ARG A 79 -12.01 3.11 -1.12
CA ARG A 79 -13.45 2.89 -1.25
C ARG A 79 -14.19 3.97 -0.47
N THR A 80 -15.06 4.69 -1.15
CA THR A 80 -15.92 5.73 -0.59
C THR A 80 -17.39 5.42 -0.89
N GLY A 81 -18.32 6.18 -0.32
CA GLY A 81 -19.75 6.07 -0.67
C GLY A 81 -20.04 6.36 -2.14
N GLY A 82 -19.17 7.12 -2.82
CA GLY A 82 -19.29 7.46 -4.25
C GLY A 82 -18.52 6.53 -5.18
N GLY A 83 -18.00 5.39 -4.69
CA GLY A 83 -17.13 4.50 -5.46
C GLY A 83 -15.66 4.63 -5.08
N VAL A 84 -14.76 4.34 -6.01
CA VAL A 84 -13.32 4.38 -5.76
C VAL A 84 -12.81 5.80 -6.02
N TYR A 85 -12.20 6.44 -5.03
CA TYR A 85 -11.55 7.73 -5.21
C TYR A 85 -10.38 7.93 -4.22
N PRO A 86 -9.20 8.38 -4.67
CA PRO A 86 -8.80 8.52 -6.08
C PRO A 86 -8.74 7.15 -6.79
N GLU A 87 -8.61 7.14 -8.11
CA GLU A 87 -8.59 5.90 -8.91
C GLU A 87 -7.16 5.44 -9.23
N GLY A 88 -6.20 5.69 -8.33
CA GLY A 88 -4.78 5.44 -8.57
C GLY A 88 -4.42 3.97 -8.88
N HIS A 89 -5.29 3.03 -8.49
CA HIS A 89 -5.17 1.62 -8.89
C HIS A 89 -5.16 1.40 -10.41
N LEU A 90 -5.74 2.31 -11.20
CA LEU A 90 -5.69 2.25 -12.67
C LEU A 90 -4.28 2.52 -13.22
N TYR A 91 -3.44 3.21 -12.45
CA TYR A 91 -2.03 3.42 -12.77
C TYR A 91 -1.13 2.28 -12.30
N LEU A 92 -1.60 1.37 -11.45
CA LEU A 92 -0.82 0.22 -10.99
C LEU A 92 -0.59 -0.76 -12.14
N HIS A 93 0.66 -0.88 -12.54
CA HIS A 93 1.09 -1.81 -13.56
C HIS A 93 1.35 -3.21 -12.98
N LYS A 94 2.03 -3.23 -11.82
CA LYS A 94 2.48 -4.45 -11.15
C LYS A 94 2.47 -4.26 -9.63
N PHE A 95 2.11 -5.32 -8.91
CA PHE A 95 2.35 -5.46 -7.48
C PHE A 95 3.11 -6.75 -7.24
N GLU A 96 4.16 -6.69 -6.43
CA GLU A 96 4.96 -7.84 -6.04
C GLU A 96 5.23 -7.82 -4.53
N LEU A 97 5.17 -8.99 -3.91
CA LEU A 97 5.67 -9.22 -2.55
C LEU A 97 6.78 -10.26 -2.66
N ASN A 98 8.02 -9.79 -2.78
CA ASN A 98 9.25 -10.58 -2.74
C ASN A 98 10.52 -9.68 -2.65
N PRO A 99 11.20 -9.57 -1.50
CA PRO A 99 10.71 -9.90 -0.17
C PRO A 99 9.72 -8.87 0.38
N PHE A 100 9.67 -7.67 -0.21
CA PHE A 100 8.89 -6.53 0.27
C PHE A 100 7.74 -6.16 -0.69
N PRO A 101 6.62 -5.62 -0.17
CA PRO A 101 5.55 -5.08 -0.98
C PRO A 101 6.09 -3.97 -1.88
N THR A 102 5.99 -4.19 -3.18
CA THR A 102 6.50 -3.30 -4.23
C THR A 102 5.36 -3.00 -5.20
N PHE A 103 5.08 -1.72 -5.37
CA PHE A 103 4.05 -1.18 -6.24
C PHE A 103 4.74 -0.48 -7.40
N THR A 104 4.53 -0.96 -8.61
CA THR A 104 5.03 -0.32 -9.83
C THR A 104 3.86 0.39 -10.51
N TYR A 105 3.89 1.71 -10.54
CA TYR A 105 2.94 2.55 -11.25
C TYR A 105 3.47 2.88 -12.64
N SER A 106 2.60 2.88 -13.65
CA SER A 106 2.88 3.35 -15.00
C SER A 106 2.11 4.64 -15.27
N VAL A 107 2.80 5.78 -15.26
CA VAL A 107 2.19 7.10 -15.40
C VAL A 107 2.97 7.90 -16.44
N TYR A 108 2.26 8.41 -17.44
CA TYR A 108 2.84 9.32 -18.45
C TYR A 108 4.13 8.79 -19.12
N GLY A 109 4.16 7.50 -19.46
CA GLY A 109 5.33 6.86 -20.09
C GLY A 109 6.50 6.55 -19.15
N MET A 110 6.36 6.83 -17.85
CA MET A 110 7.36 6.52 -16.82
C MET A 110 6.85 5.43 -15.88
N PHE A 111 7.80 4.75 -15.24
CA PHE A 111 7.52 3.85 -14.13
C PHE A 111 7.98 4.47 -12.82
N LEU A 112 7.11 4.42 -11.81
CA LEU A 112 7.44 4.77 -10.43
C LEU A 112 7.31 3.51 -9.59
N GLU A 113 8.37 3.17 -8.86
CA GLU A 113 8.35 2.07 -7.89
C GLU A 113 8.29 2.61 -6.47
N LYS A 114 7.33 2.09 -5.71
CA LYS A 114 7.17 2.32 -4.27
C LYS A 114 7.38 0.98 -3.56
N VAL A 115 8.30 0.94 -2.61
CA VAL A 115 8.58 -0.23 -1.77
C VAL A 115 8.22 0.12 -0.34
N ILE A 116 7.62 -0.82 0.39
CA ILE A 116 7.34 -0.66 1.82
C ILE A 116 8.21 -1.63 2.60
N PHE A 117 8.98 -1.13 3.56
CA PHE A 117 9.90 -1.92 4.37
C PHE A 117 9.73 -1.64 5.87
N MET A 118 9.55 -2.71 6.65
CA MET A 118 9.57 -2.63 8.11
C MET A 118 10.98 -2.87 8.62
N VAL A 119 11.54 -1.91 9.36
CA VAL A 119 12.91 -2.00 9.89
C VAL A 119 12.98 -3.07 10.99
N PRO A 120 13.81 -4.13 10.86
CA PRO A 120 13.93 -5.16 11.89
C PRO A 120 14.30 -4.59 13.25
N GLY A 121 13.61 -5.00 14.30
CA GLY A 121 13.86 -4.56 15.67
C GLY A 121 13.47 -3.10 15.96
N SER A 122 12.75 -2.43 15.05
CA SER A 122 12.31 -1.04 15.25
C SER A 122 10.84 -0.83 14.88
N ASN A 123 10.14 0.02 15.63
CA ASN A 123 8.81 0.51 15.26
C ASN A 123 8.95 1.61 14.18
N SER A 124 9.39 1.22 12.99
CA SER A 124 9.62 2.11 11.85
C SER A 124 9.27 1.43 10.53
N THR A 125 8.74 2.23 9.60
CA THR A 125 8.41 1.86 8.22
C THR A 125 9.12 2.84 7.28
N VAL A 126 9.62 2.34 6.14
CA VAL A 126 10.31 3.12 5.09
C VAL A 126 9.63 2.86 3.76
#